data_AF-A0A2G6S8B4-F1
#
_entry.id   AF-A0A2G6S8B4-F1
#
_cell.length_a   1.000
_cell.length_b   1.000
_cell.length_c   1.000
_cell.angle_alpha   90.00
_cell.angle_beta   90.00
_cell.angle_gamma   90.00
#
_symmetry.space_group_name_H-M   'P 1'
#
loop_
_entity.id
_entity.type
_entity.pdbx_description
1 polymer ?
#
loop_
_entity_poly.entity_id
_entity_poly.type
_entity_poly.pdbx_seq_one_letter_code
_entity_poly.pdbx_strand_id
1 'polypeptide(L)' 'MKIIDEMLNLDLLTHEQHLQISAWIARSASPEEILQMPAPLWQAVERASQTMGINEDLLRPPSLDAGDMVLR' A
#
# COMPACT_ATOMS: atom_id res chain seq x y z
N MET A 1 11.10 0.23 4.46
CA MET A 1 9.64 0.40 4.71
C MET A 1 9.07 -0.95 5.10
N LYS A 2 8.26 -1.06 6.17
CA LYS A 2 7.75 -2.36 6.66
C LYS A 2 6.68 -3.00 5.76
N ILE A 3 5.77 -2.21 5.16
CA ILE A 3 4.62 -2.73 4.39
C ILE A 3 5.04 -3.53 3.14
N ILE A 4 6.00 -3.03 2.38
CA ILE A 4 6.46 -3.67 1.12
C ILE A 4 7.15 -5.01 1.41
N ASP A 5 7.91 -5.10 2.51
CA ASP A 5 8.55 -6.34 2.97
C ASP A 5 7.51 -7.36 3.46
N GLU A 6 6.45 -6.90 4.13
CA GLU A 6 5.35 -7.75 4.56
C GLU A 6 4.57 -8.33 3.37
N MET A 7 4.32 -7.52 2.32
CA MET A 7 3.70 -7.99 1.07
C MET A 7 4.54 -9.05 0.35
N LEU A 8 5.88 -8.96 0.41
CA LEU A 8 6.77 -10.01 -0.11
C LEU A 8 6.67 -11.28 0.75
N ASN A 9 6.68 -11.17 2.08
CA ASN A 9 6.56 -12.31 2.98
C ASN A 9 5.22 -13.07 2.82
N LEU A 10 4.16 -12.37 2.43
CA LEU A 10 2.86 -12.96 2.12
C LEU A 10 2.74 -13.48 0.67
N ASP A 11 3.85 -13.52 -0.09
CA ASP A 11 3.91 -13.95 -1.49
C ASP A 11 3.02 -13.11 -2.44
N LEU A 12 2.66 -11.88 -2.04
CA LEU A 12 1.80 -10.99 -2.81
C LEU A 12 2.57 -10.18 -3.86
N LEU A 13 3.83 -9.91 -3.57
CA LEU A 13 4.80 -9.35 -4.50
C LEU A 13 5.83 -10.41 -4.84
N THR A 14 6.24 -10.48 -6.11
CA THR A 14 7.39 -11.30 -6.46
C THR A 14 8.67 -10.65 -5.93
N HIS A 15 9.71 -11.45 -5.69
CA HIS A 15 11.02 -10.95 -5.27
C HIS A 15 11.57 -9.87 -6.23
N GLU A 16 11.32 -10.03 -7.53
CA GLU A 16 11.71 -9.05 -8.54
C GLU A 16 10.93 -7.73 -8.39
N GLN A 17 9.61 -7.78 -8.23
CA GLN A 17 8.77 -6.59 -8.01
C GLN A 17 9.18 -5.86 -6.73
N HIS A 18 9.39 -6.61 -5.64
CA HIS A 18 9.84 -6.06 -4.37
C HIS A 18 11.18 -5.31 -4.51
N LEU A 19 12.15 -5.91 -5.22
CA LEU A 19 13.44 -5.27 -5.49
C LEU A 19 13.29 -4.01 -6.34
N GLN A 20 12.46 -4.04 -7.38
CA GLN A 20 12.22 -2.88 -8.25
C GLN A 20 11.53 -1.74 -7.50
N ILE A 21 10.51 -2.02 -6.70
CA ILE A 21 9.81 -1.02 -5.87
C ILE A 21 10.76 -0.45 -4.82
N SER A 22 11.50 -1.30 -4.12
CA SER A 22 12.47 -0.88 -3.10
C SER A 22 13.60 -0.03 -3.69
N ALA A 23 14.12 -0.42 -4.86
CA ALA A 23 15.13 0.37 -5.57
C ALA A 23 14.58 1.72 -6.03
N TRP A 24 13.32 1.76 -6.51
CA TRP A 24 12.66 3.01 -6.91
C TRP A 24 12.51 3.95 -5.72
N ILE A 25 12.00 3.46 -4.59
CA ILE A 25 11.82 4.24 -3.36
C ILE A 25 13.17 4.71 -2.83
N ALA A 26 14.19 3.84 -2.81
CA ALA A 26 15.53 4.20 -2.34
C ALA A 26 16.21 5.24 -3.22
N ARG A 27 15.92 5.25 -4.53
CA ARG A 27 16.40 6.26 -5.47
C ARG A 27 15.60 7.57 -5.41
N SER A 28 14.30 7.48 -5.13
CA SER A 28 13.42 8.65 -5.08
C SER A 28 13.76 9.50 -3.86
N ALA A 29 14.31 10.69 -4.09
CA ALA A 29 14.67 11.61 -3.00
C ALA A 29 13.49 12.52 -2.60
N SER A 30 12.41 12.50 -3.37
CA SER A 30 11.24 13.37 -3.21
C SER A 30 9.94 12.63 -3.53
N PRO A 31 8.82 13.04 -2.91
CA PRO A 31 7.52 12.40 -3.14
C PRO A 31 7.07 12.47 -4.60
N GLU A 32 7.45 13.52 -5.33
CA GLU A 32 7.17 13.67 -6.75
C GLU A 32 7.81 12.55 -7.59
N GLU A 33 9.03 12.12 -7.25
CA GLU A 33 9.69 11.00 -7.92
C GLU A 33 9.02 9.65 -7.61
N ILE A 34 8.48 9.49 -6.40
CA ILE A 34 7.67 8.33 -6.04
C ILE A 34 6.39 8.29 -6.88
N LEU A 35 5.78 9.46 -7.15
CA LEU A 35 4.60 9.56 -8.03
C LEU A 35 4.91 9.25 -9.50
N GLN A 36 6.15 9.45 -9.95
CA GLN A 36 6.62 9.05 -11.28
C GLN A 36 6.86 7.54 -11.43
N MET A 37 6.55 6.74 -10.41
CA MET A 37 6.73 5.30 -10.44
C MET A 37 6.00 4.66 -11.63
N PRO A 38 6.65 3.72 -12.35
CA PRO A 38 6.07 3.13 -13.55
C PRO A 38 4.82 2.31 -13.24
N ALA A 39 3.83 2.40 -14.14
CA ALA A 39 2.55 1.71 -14.07
C ALA A 39 2.61 0.22 -13.66
N PRO A 40 3.53 -0.63 -14.17
CA PRO A 40 3.62 -2.02 -13.74
C PRO A 40 3.99 -2.21 -12.26
N LEU A 41 4.77 -1.30 -11.67
CA LEU A 41 5.10 -1.34 -10.24
C LEU A 41 3.90 -0.90 -9.38
N TRP A 42 3.19 0.14 -9.82
CA TRP A 42 1.94 0.56 -9.18
C TRP A 42 0.89 -0.56 -9.18
N GLN A 43 0.71 -1.26 -10.31
CA GLN A 43 -0.20 -2.39 -10.41
C GLN A 43 0.18 -3.55 -9.47
N ALA A 44 1.48 -3.79 -9.25
CA ALA A 44 1.92 -4.80 -8.30
C ALA A 44 1.54 -4.42 -6.86
N VAL A 45 1.78 -3.17 -6.45
CA VAL A 45 1.41 -2.65 -5.12
C VAL A 45 -0.10 -2.66 -4.92
N GLU A 46 -0.88 -2.25 -5.93
CA GLU A 46 -2.34 -2.28 -5.89
C GLU A 46 -2.87 -3.71 -5.70
N ARG A 47 -2.37 -4.67 -6.48
CA ARG A 47 -2.80 -6.07 -6.34
C ARG A 47 -2.46 -6.64 -4.96
N ALA A 48 -1.26 -6.37 -4.46
CA ALA A 48 -0.88 -6.79 -3.11
C ALA A 48 -1.77 -6.16 -2.03
N SER A 49 -2.12 -4.88 -2.19
CA SER A 49 -3.04 -4.17 -1.28
C SER A 49 -4.46 -4.71 -1.31
N GLN A 50 -4.94 -5.09 -2.50
CA GLN A 50 -6.25 -5.74 -2.68
C GLN A 50 -6.26 -7.12 -2.04
N THR A 51 -5.20 -7.93 -2.22
CA THR A 51 -5.14 -9.27 -1.61
C THR A 51 -4.99 -9.22 -0.09
N MET A 52 -4.31 -8.22 0.47
CA MET A 52 -4.32 -7.98 1.93
C MET A 52 -5.68 -7.48 2.46
N GLY A 53 -6.63 -7.11 1.60
CA GLY A 53 -7.91 -6.52 2.02
C GLY A 53 -7.80 -5.08 2.52
N ILE A 54 -6.63 -4.41 2.39
CA ILE A 54 -6.42 -3.02 2.81
C ILE A 54 -7.27 -2.07 1.94
N ASN A 55 -7.43 -2.38 0.66
CA ASN A 55 -8.28 -1.58 -0.23
C ASN A 55 -9.77 -1.63 0.17
N GLU A 56 -10.25 -2.76 0.69
CA GLU A 56 -11.63 -2.92 1.15
C GLU A 56 -11.89 -2.19 2.47
N ASP A 57 -10.87 -2.04 3.33
CA ASP A 57 -10.94 -1.22 4.55
C ASP A 57 -10.91 0.29 4.22
N LEU A 58 -10.10 0.71 3.23
CA LEU A 58 -10.01 2.11 2.79
C LEU A 58 -11.29 2.60 2.08
N LEU A 59 -11.95 1.70 1.33
CA LEU A 59 -13.23 1.97 0.67
C LEU A 59 -14.44 1.80 1.59
N ARG A 60 -14.24 1.23 2.78
CA ARG A 60 -15.29 1.22 3.80
C ARG A 60 -15.53 2.69 4.17
N PRO A 61 -16.73 3.24 3.91
CA PRO A 61 -17.04 4.57 4.44
C PRO A 61 -16.76 4.52 5.94
N PRO A 62 -16.06 5.51 6.52
CA PRO A 62 -15.85 5.52 7.96
C PRO A 62 -17.22 5.37 8.60
N SER A 63 -17.44 4.28 9.32
CA SER A 63 -18.70 4.10 10.05
C SER A 63 -18.80 5.28 10.99
N LEU A 64 -19.69 6.22 10.70
CA LEU A 64 -20.09 7.33 11.56
C LEU A 64 -20.85 6.84 12.80
N ASP A 65 -20.52 5.65 13.29
CA ASP A 65 -21.08 5.00 14.49
C ASP A 65 -20.02 4.91 15.61
N ALA A 66 -18.95 5.71 15.53
CA ALA A 66 -17.96 5.87 16.59
C ALA A 66 -18.08 7.29 17.19
N GLY A 67 -19.30 7.70 17.56
CA GLY A 67 -19.55 9.05 18.08
C GLY A 67 -20.83 9.30 18.87
N ASP A 68 -21.77 8.35 18.99
CA ASP A 68 -23.02 8.56 19.76
C ASP A 68 -23.07 7.79 21.09
N MET A 69 -21.94 7.73 21.80
CA MET A 69 -21.96 7.37 23.22
C MET A 69 -20.90 8.17 23.97
N VAL A 70 -21.21 9.42 24.27
CA VAL A 70 -20.85 10.13 25.53
C VAL A 70 -21.33 11.57 25.41
N LEU A 71 -22.49 11.87 26.00
CA LEU A 71 -22.67 12.85 27.09
C LEU A 71 -24.17 13.06 27.38
N ARG A 72 -24.63 12.29 28.37
CA ARG A 72 -25.50 12.65 29.51
C ARG A 72 -26.68 13.58 29.32
#